data_AF-A0A6V8N872-F1
#
_entry.id   AF-A0A6V8N872-F1
#
_cell.length_a   1.000
_cell.length_b   1.000
_cell.length_c   1.000
_cell.angle_alpha   90.00
_cell.angle_beta   90.00
_cell.angle_gamma   90.00
#
_symmetry.space_group_name_H-M   'P 1'
#
loop_
_entity.id
_entity.type
_entity.pdbx_description
1 polymer ?
#
loop_
_entity_poly.entity_id
_entity_poly.type
_entity_poly.pdbx_seq_one_letter_code
_entity_poly.pdbx_strand_id
1 'polypeptide(L)'
;MKPRVTTDELRRIANLAAEGLTSNAIGKRVGRDPKTVTAALGREEVRQEVEKVRQELADRYEELNHRLLDSIGAEDIQKINAYQRVVSCGILTDKVRLLRGESTANYAVLHAEAVREACNDWGDGHVLASNGDDLAKDSGRSG
;
A
#
# COMPACT_ATOMS: atom_id res chain seq x y z
N MET A 1 -44.46 1.55 -14.28
CA MET A 1 -43.37 0.86 -14.99
C MET A 1 -42.35 1.90 -15.41
N LYS A 2 -41.09 1.86 -14.95
CA LYS A 2 -40.09 2.85 -15.40
C LYS A 2 -39.76 2.62 -16.88
N PRO A 3 -39.50 3.67 -17.67
CA PRO A 3 -39.19 3.57 -19.09
C PRO A 3 -37.93 2.72 -19.34
N ARG A 4 -37.74 2.28 -20.59
CA ARG A 4 -36.54 1.54 -21.02
C ARG A 4 -35.26 2.30 -20.60
N VAL A 5 -34.23 1.54 -20.24
CA VAL A 5 -32.93 2.11 -19.83
C VAL A 5 -32.35 2.90 -21.01
N THR A 6 -32.03 4.17 -20.80
CA THR A 6 -31.49 5.07 -21.82
C THR A 6 -29.99 4.85 -22.01
N THR A 7 -29.42 5.33 -23.12
CA THR A 7 -27.97 5.25 -23.40
C THR A 7 -27.12 5.87 -22.29
N ASP A 8 -27.55 7.02 -21.74
CA ASP A 8 -26.84 7.68 -20.63
C ASP A 8 -26.94 6.90 -19.32
N GLU A 9 -28.05 6.19 -19.09
CA GLU A 9 -28.17 5.28 -17.95
C GLU A 9 -27.28 4.05 -18.13
N LEU A 10 -27.17 3.50 -19.34
CA LEU A 10 -26.26 2.39 -19.64
C LEU A 10 -24.80 2.77 -19.42
N ARG A 11 -24.37 3.96 -19.87
CA ARG A 11 -23.02 4.47 -19.62
C ARG A 11 -22.76 4.65 -18.11
N ARG A 12 -23.73 5.18 -17.36
CA ARG A 12 -23.61 5.29 -15.90
C ARG A 12 -23.52 3.92 -15.21
N ILE A 13 -24.31 2.94 -15.66
CA ILE A 13 -24.22 1.56 -15.16
C ILE A 13 -22.85 0.97 -15.45
N ALA A 14 -22.31 1.18 -16.66
CA ALA A 14 -20.99 0.69 -17.06
C ALA A 14 -19.88 1.28 -16.17
N ASN A 15 -19.86 2.60 -15.99
CA ASN A 15 -18.88 3.29 -15.13
C ASN A 15 -18.91 2.75 -13.69
N LEU A 16 -20.10 2.64 -13.10
CA LEU A 16 -20.24 2.15 -11.72
C LEU A 16 -19.87 0.66 -11.59
N ALA A 17 -20.11 -0.14 -12.63
CA ALA A 17 -19.68 -1.54 -12.64
C ALA A 17 -18.17 -1.68 -12.83
N ALA A 18 -17.53 -0.78 -13.59
CA ALA A 18 -16.08 -0.71 -13.73
C ALA A 18 -15.41 -0.36 -12.39
N GLU A 19 -16.04 0.50 -11.57
CA GLU A 19 -15.66 0.79 -10.17
C GLU A 19 -15.83 -0.42 -9.22
N GLY A 20 -16.37 -1.56 -9.69
CA GLY A 20 -16.55 -2.77 -8.90
C GLY A 20 -17.82 -2.83 -8.06
N LEU A 21 -18.80 -1.96 -8.31
CA LEU A 21 -20.05 -1.97 -7.55
C LEU A 21 -20.95 -3.15 -7.93
N THR A 22 -21.68 -3.66 -6.93
CA THR A 22 -22.70 -4.70 -7.14
C THR A 22 -23.93 -4.14 -7.85
N SER A 23 -24.70 -4.98 -8.56
CA SER A 23 -25.95 -4.56 -9.20
C SER A 23 -26.96 -3.94 -8.23
N ASN A 24 -26.93 -4.35 -6.96
CA ASN A 24 -27.72 -3.75 -5.88
C ASN A 24 -27.28 -2.30 -5.58
N ALA A 25 -25.98 -2.06 -5.45
CA ALA A 25 -25.44 -0.73 -5.19
C ALA A 25 -25.62 0.20 -6.39
N ILE A 26 -25.39 -0.31 -7.59
CA ILE A 26 -25.63 0.42 -8.85
C ILE A 26 -27.11 0.80 -8.95
N GLY A 27 -28.01 -0.16 -8.74
CA GLY A 27 -29.46 0.06 -8.77
C GLY A 27 -29.91 1.18 -7.84
N LYS A 28 -29.39 1.23 -6.61
CA LYS A 28 -29.64 2.34 -5.67
C LYS A 28 -29.14 3.69 -6.21
N ARG A 29 -27.96 3.74 -6.83
CA ARG A 29 -27.37 4.98 -7.36
C ARG A 29 -28.09 5.50 -8.61
N VAL A 30 -28.49 4.62 -9.54
CA VAL A 30 -29.17 5.01 -10.78
C VAL A 30 -30.71 5.02 -10.65
N GLY A 31 -31.23 4.65 -9.48
CA GLY A 31 -32.66 4.54 -9.23
C GLY A 31 -33.35 3.42 -10.02
N ARG A 32 -32.67 2.29 -10.24
CA ARG A 32 -33.19 1.13 -10.99
C ARG A 32 -33.21 -0.12 -10.12
N ASP A 33 -34.11 -1.04 -10.46
CA ASP A 33 -34.14 -2.35 -9.81
C ASP A 33 -32.87 -3.14 -10.15
N PRO A 34 -32.26 -3.88 -9.19
CA PRO A 34 -31.04 -4.63 -9.44
C PRO A 34 -31.14 -5.62 -10.61
N LYS A 35 -32.31 -6.24 -10.84
CA LYS A 35 -32.52 -7.15 -11.99
C LYS A 35 -32.42 -6.39 -13.32
N THR A 36 -32.87 -5.14 -13.35
CA THR A 36 -32.74 -4.28 -14.53
C THR A 36 -31.28 -3.95 -14.80
N VAL A 37 -30.49 -3.71 -13.76
CA VAL A 37 -29.05 -3.47 -13.88
C VAL A 37 -28.33 -4.73 -14.37
N THR A 38 -28.64 -5.90 -13.81
CA THR A 38 -28.07 -7.18 -14.28
C THR A 38 -28.40 -7.45 -15.75
N ALA A 39 -29.65 -7.19 -16.17
CA ALA A 39 -30.04 -7.32 -17.57
C ALA A 39 -29.31 -6.31 -18.48
N ALA A 40 -29.07 -5.09 -18.02
CA ALA A 40 -28.28 -4.09 -18.75
C ALA A 40 -26.81 -4.51 -18.89
N LEU A 41 -26.20 -5.01 -17.81
CA LEU A 41 -24.82 -5.52 -17.81
C LEU A 41 -24.64 -6.79 -18.65
N GLY A 42 -25.71 -7.53 -18.92
CA GLY A 42 -25.67 -8.68 -19.84
C GLY A 42 -25.58 -8.29 -21.32
N ARG A 43 -25.80 -7.02 -21.67
CA ARG A 43 -25.71 -6.54 -23.06
C ARG A 43 -24.26 -6.37 -23.48
N GLU A 44 -23.94 -6.82 -24.69
CA GLU A 44 -22.58 -6.80 -25.20
C GLU A 44 -21.99 -5.38 -25.25
N GLU A 45 -22.76 -4.42 -25.77
CA GLU A 45 -22.40 -3.00 -25.80
C GLU A 45 -21.99 -2.43 -24.42
N VAL A 46 -22.66 -2.87 -23.34
CA VAL A 46 -22.38 -2.41 -21.98
C VAL A 46 -21.16 -3.10 -21.42
N ARG A 47 -20.97 -4.40 -21.70
CA ARG A 47 -19.77 -5.13 -21.28
C ARG A 47 -18.50 -4.55 -21.88
N GLN A 48 -18.53 -4.21 -23.17
CA GLN A 48 -17.42 -3.55 -23.85
C GLN A 48 -17.11 -2.18 -23.23
N GLU A 49 -18.13 -1.39 -22.92
CA GLU A 49 -17.94 -0.10 -22.24
C GLU A 49 -17.38 -0.29 -20.82
N VAL A 50 -17.84 -1.29 -20.05
CA VAL A 50 -17.27 -1.62 -18.73
C VAL A 50 -15.78 -1.93 -18.84
N GLU A 51 -15.40 -2.76 -19.81
CA GLU A 51 -14.00 -3.17 -19.98
C GLU A 51 -13.13 -1.99 -20.42
N LYS A 52 -13.63 -1.17 -21.34
CA LYS A 52 -12.97 0.07 -21.74
C LYS A 52 -12.72 0.99 -20.54
N VAL A 53 -13.74 1.23 -19.71
CA VAL A 53 -13.60 2.10 -18.53
C VAL A 53 -12.65 1.48 -17.49
N ARG A 54 -12.62 0.16 -17.34
CA ARG A 54 -11.64 -0.52 -16.48
C ARG A 54 -10.22 -0.29 -16.96
N GLN A 55 -9.97 -0.39 -18.27
CA GLN A 55 -8.66 -0.10 -18.83
C GLN A 55 -8.27 1.36 -18.59
N GLU A 56 -9.17 2.31 -18.86
CA GLU A 56 -8.92 3.74 -18.59
C GLU A 56 -8.62 4.02 -17.11
N LEU A 57 -9.27 3.31 -16.19
CA LEU A 57 -8.99 3.41 -14.75
C LEU A 57 -7.64 2.78 -14.39
N ALA A 58 -7.31 1.63 -14.97
CA ALA A 58 -6.02 0.97 -14.77
C ALA A 58 -4.87 1.89 -15.20
N ASP A 59 -4.95 2.47 -16.39
CA ASP A 59 -3.94 3.39 -16.92
C ASP A 59 -3.75 4.62 -16.00
N ARG A 60 -4.86 5.20 -15.50
CA ARG A 60 -4.81 6.33 -14.55
C ARG A 60 -4.18 5.94 -13.21
N TYR A 61 -4.49 4.74 -12.71
CA TYR A 61 -3.90 4.26 -11.46
C TYR A 61 -2.42 3.93 -11.62
N GLU A 62 -2.01 3.41 -12.77
CA GLU A 62 -0.60 3.20 -13.10
C GLU A 62 0.16 4.54 -13.14
N GLU A 63 -0.38 5.55 -13.82
CA GLU A 63 0.20 6.91 -13.83
C GLU A 63 0.32 7.49 -12.41
N LEU A 64 -0.73 7.36 -11.60
CA LEU A 64 -0.70 7.83 -10.21
C LEU A 64 0.34 7.07 -9.39
N ASN A 65 0.44 5.76 -9.58
CA ASN A 65 1.43 4.92 -8.90
C ASN A 65 2.86 5.37 -9.24
N HIS A 66 3.16 5.66 -10.51
CA HIS A 66 4.45 6.21 -10.91
C HIS A 66 4.74 7.55 -10.22
N ARG A 67 3.78 8.48 -10.24
CA ARG A 67 3.93 9.78 -9.57
C ARG A 67 4.15 9.65 -8.07
N LEU A 68 3.47 8.70 -7.42
CA LEU A 68 3.66 8.44 -5.98
C LEU A 68 5.06 7.88 -5.71
N LEU A 69 5.53 6.92 -6.51
CA LEU A 69 6.88 6.37 -6.38
C LEU A 69 7.94 7.46 -6.58
N ASP A 70 7.77 8.31 -7.59
CA ASP A 70 8.68 9.43 -7.88
C ASP A 70 8.66 10.52 -6.79
N SER A 71 7.56 10.62 -6.03
CA SER A 71 7.44 11.58 -4.93
C SER A 71 8.18 11.16 -3.66
N ILE A 72 8.58 9.88 -3.53
CA ILE A 72 9.29 9.39 -2.34
C ILE A 72 10.75 9.83 -2.42
N GLY A 73 11.10 10.83 -1.61
CA GLY A 73 12.45 11.39 -1.55
C GLY A 73 13.35 10.73 -0.50
N ALA A 74 14.63 11.13 -0.50
CA ALA A 74 15.60 10.69 0.51
C ALA A 74 15.15 11.03 1.94
N GLU A 75 14.49 12.17 2.13
CA GLU A 75 13.93 12.59 3.43
C GLU A 75 12.83 11.66 3.95
N ASP A 76 12.00 11.10 3.07
CA ASP A 76 10.96 10.15 3.47
C ASP A 76 11.53 8.77 3.77
N ILE A 77 12.55 8.35 2.99
CA ILE A 77 13.32 7.12 3.25
C ILE A 77 14.07 7.22 4.59
N GLN A 78 14.47 8.42 5.02
CA GLN A 78 15.08 8.59 6.34
C GLN A 78 14.08 8.42 7.49
N LYS A 79 12.80 8.71 7.28
CA LYS A 79 11.74 8.59 8.30
C LYS A 79 11.34 7.14 8.59
N ILE A 80 11.58 6.21 7.67
CA ILE A 80 11.26 4.78 7.90
C ILE A 80 12.28 4.11 8.83
N ASN A 81 11.79 3.22 9.71
CA ASN A 81 12.61 2.56 10.72
C ASN A 81 13.46 1.41 10.14
N ALA A 82 14.41 0.88 10.92
CA ALA A 82 15.34 -0.16 10.47
C ALA A 82 14.63 -1.44 9.97
N TYR A 83 13.59 -1.89 10.67
CA TYR A 83 12.81 -3.06 10.26
C TYR A 83 12.11 -2.84 8.90
N GLN A 84 11.45 -1.69 8.72
CA GLN A 84 10.79 -1.32 7.47
C GLN A 84 11.79 -1.24 6.31
N ARG A 85 12.99 -0.69 6.55
CA ARG A 85 14.07 -0.64 5.55
C ARG A 85 14.49 -2.04 5.11
N VAL A 86 14.66 -2.95 6.05
CA VAL A 86 15.10 -4.33 5.78
C VAL A 86 14.05 -5.11 5.01
N VAL A 87 12.78 -5.04 5.43
CA VAL A 87 11.66 -5.66 4.70
C VAL A 87 11.55 -5.09 3.28
N SER A 88 11.62 -3.77 3.14
CA SER A 88 11.55 -3.09 1.84
C SER A 88 12.71 -3.52 0.94
N CYS A 89 13.93 -3.62 1.47
CA CYS A 89 15.11 -4.08 0.75
C CYS A 89 14.94 -5.53 0.23
N GLY A 90 14.42 -6.42 1.05
CA GLY A 90 14.11 -7.80 0.64
C GLY A 90 13.11 -7.84 -0.52
N ILE A 91 12.00 -7.10 -0.40
CA ILE A 91 10.98 -7.01 -1.46
C ILE A 91 11.57 -6.46 -2.76
N LEU A 92 12.33 -5.36 -2.68
CA LEU A 92 12.93 -4.72 -3.85
C LEU A 92 13.94 -5.64 -4.54
N THR A 93 14.74 -6.35 -3.75
CA THR A 93 15.70 -7.34 -4.26
C THR A 93 14.98 -8.45 -5.02
N ASP A 94 13.91 -9.02 -4.45
CA ASP A 94 13.12 -10.06 -5.11
C ASP A 94 12.50 -9.56 -6.42
N LYS A 95 11.99 -8.32 -6.47
CA LYS A 95 11.46 -7.72 -7.70
C LYS A 95 12.53 -7.53 -8.77
N VAL A 96 13.73 -7.06 -8.40
CA VAL A 96 14.86 -6.91 -9.33
C VAL A 96 15.25 -8.26 -9.94
N ARG A 97 15.31 -9.31 -9.13
CA ARG A 97 15.64 -10.66 -9.61
C ARG A 97 14.58 -11.22 -10.54
N LEU A 98 13.30 -11.05 -10.19
CA LEU A 98 12.19 -11.44 -11.06
C LEU A 98 12.26 -10.74 -12.43
N LEU A 99 12.52 -9.44 -12.44
CA LEU A 99 12.67 -8.65 -13.68
C LEU A 99 13.89 -9.05 -14.53
N ARG A 100 14.92 -9.64 -13.90
CA ARG A 100 16.11 -10.17 -14.57
C ARG A 100 15.99 -11.64 -14.97
N GLY A 101 14.85 -12.29 -14.68
CA GLY A 101 14.67 -13.72 -14.91
C GLY A 101 15.53 -14.61 -13.99
N GLU A 102 16.00 -14.07 -12.87
CA GLU A 102 16.77 -14.80 -11.87
C GLU A 102 15.85 -15.51 -10.86
N SER A 103 16.35 -16.57 -10.21
CA SER A 103 15.61 -17.31 -9.18
C SER A 103 15.34 -16.44 -7.94
N THR A 104 14.12 -16.48 -7.40
CA THR A 104 13.64 -15.66 -6.28
C THR A 104 13.64 -16.39 -4.93
N ALA A 105 14.48 -17.41 -4.72
CA ALA A 105 14.45 -18.21 -3.48
C ALA A 105 14.67 -17.33 -2.22
N ASN A 106 13.60 -17.06 -1.47
CA ASN A 106 13.45 -16.38 -0.16
C ASN A 106 14.71 -15.75 0.47
N TYR A 107 15.22 -14.64 -0.08
CA TYR A 107 16.28 -13.84 0.57
C TYR A 107 15.75 -12.95 1.71
N ALA A 108 14.43 -12.71 1.77
CA ALA A 108 13.79 -11.93 2.83
C ALA A 108 14.01 -12.51 4.24
N VAL A 109 14.12 -13.84 4.37
CA VAL A 109 14.34 -14.52 5.66
C VAL A 109 15.78 -14.33 6.15
N LEU A 110 16.77 -14.41 5.24
CA LEU A 110 18.19 -14.27 5.58
C LEU A 110 18.53 -12.85 6.09
N HIS A 111 17.92 -11.81 5.50
CA HIS A 111 18.19 -10.43 5.93
C HIS A 111 17.47 -10.06 7.24
N ALA A 112 16.29 -10.62 7.52
CA ALA A 112 15.56 -10.36 8.76
C ALA A 112 16.25 -10.98 9.99
N GLU A 113 16.83 -12.18 9.86
CA GLU A 113 17.57 -12.83 10.94
C GLU A 113 18.86 -12.08 11.30
N ALA A 114 19.65 -11.68 10.30
CA ALA A 114 20.88 -10.91 10.51
C ALA A 114 20.62 -9.55 11.19
N VAL A 115 19.48 -8.92 10.91
CA VAL A 115 19.11 -7.63 11.53
C VAL A 115 18.57 -7.84 12.93
N ARG A 116 17.81 -8.91 13.19
CA ARG A 116 17.39 -9.27 14.55
C ARG A 116 18.61 -9.53 15.44
N GLU A 117 19.61 -10.23 14.91
CA GLU A 117 20.88 -10.48 15.59
C GLU A 117 21.65 -9.18 15.86
N ALA A 118 21.78 -8.30 14.85
CA ALA A 118 22.42 -6.98 15.02
C ALA A 118 21.66 -6.04 15.98
N CYS A 119 20.32 -6.09 16.02
CA CYS A 119 19.51 -5.34 16.97
C CYS A 119 19.59 -5.90 18.40
N ASN A 120 19.75 -7.23 18.54
CA ASN A 120 19.98 -7.87 19.84
C ASN A 120 21.39 -7.59 20.38
N ASP A 121 22.41 -7.55 19.51
CA ASP A 121 23.79 -7.17 19.89
C ASP A 121 23.91 -5.72 20.36
N TRP A 122 23.07 -4.82 19.83
CA TRP A 122 22.97 -3.44 20.33
C TRP A 122 22.32 -3.33 21.71
N GLY A 123 21.67 -4.39 22.21
CA GLY A 123 20.99 -4.44 23.51
C GLY A 123 21.90 -4.74 24.71
N ASP A 124 23.09 -5.33 24.51
CA ASP A 124 23.94 -5.84 25.60
C ASP A 124 25.24 -5.03 25.84
N GLY A 125 25.43 -3.90 25.13
CA GLY A 125 26.74 -3.23 25.06
C GLY A 125 26.92 -1.86 25.72
N HIS A 126 25.87 -1.22 26.26
CA HIS A 126 26.00 0.14 26.84
C HIS A 126 25.84 0.15 28.37
N VAL A 127 26.77 -0.52 29.06
CA VAL A 127 27.15 -0.13 30.43
C VAL A 127 28.06 1.09 30.30
N LEU A 128 27.50 2.29 30.46
CA LEU A 128 28.29 3.49 30.75
C LEU A 128 28.80 3.42 32.21
N ALA A 129 29.85 2.64 32.44
CA ALA A 129 30.84 2.98 33.47
C ALA A 129 31.88 3.86 32.76
N SER A 130 32.31 5.03 33.22
CA SER A 130 32.53 5.51 34.58
C SER A 130 32.80 7.02 34.50
N ASN A 131 32.21 7.82 35.38
CA ASN A 131 32.83 9.07 35.84
C ASN A 131 32.75 9.05 37.36
N GLY A 132 33.74 8.42 37.99
CA GLY A 132 34.10 8.72 39.36
C GLY A 132 35.14 9.83 39.30
N ASP A 133 34.82 10.99 39.88
CA ASP A 133 35.78 11.84 40.58
C ASP A 133 35.00 12.76 41.53
N ASP A 134 35.13 12.44 42.81
CA ASP A 134 35.34 13.36 43.93
C ASP A 134 34.59 14.70 43.94
N LEU A 135 33.55 14.79 44.78
CA LEU A 135 33.41 15.91 45.73
C LEU A 135 32.71 15.43 47.01
N ALA A 136 33.52 14.97 47.96
CA ALA A 136 33.16 15.01 49.37
C ALA A 136 33.08 16.48 49.83
N LYS A 137 31.93 16.88 50.37
CA LYS A 137 31.76 17.48 51.72
C LYS A 137 30.39 18.12 51.86
N ASP A 138 29.52 17.33 52.47
CA ASP A 138 28.38 17.76 53.24
C ASP A 138 28.84 18.75 54.34
N SER A 139 28.51 20.03 54.18
CA SER A 139 28.67 21.07 55.21
C SER A 139 27.31 21.42 55.81
N GLY A 140 26.70 20.42 56.45
CA GLY A 140 25.60 20.59 57.38
C GLY A 140 26.09 21.01 58.78
N ARG A 141 25.98 22.32 59.06
CA ARG A 141 25.35 22.88 60.27
C ARG A 141 25.87 22.39 61.65
N SER A 142 26.77 23.18 62.23
CA SER A 142 27.08 23.17 63.66
C SER A 142 25.86 23.58 64.50
N GLY A 143 25.49 22.72 65.44
CA GLY A 143 24.83 23.02 66.70
C GLY A 143 25.68 22.44 67.82
#